data_AF-A0A7C1AH62-F1
#
_entry.id   AF-A0A7C1AH62-F1
#
_cell.length_a   1.000
_cell.length_b   1.000
_cell.length_c   1.000
_cell.angle_alpha   90.00
_cell.angle_beta   90.00
_cell.angle_gamma   90.00
#
_symmetry.space_group_name_H-M   'P 1'
#
loop_
_entity.id
_entity.type
_entity.pdbx_description
1 polymer ?
#
loop_
_entity_poly.entity_id
_entity_poly.type
_entity_poly.pdbx_seq_one_letter_code
_entity_poly.pdbx_strand_id
1 'polypeptide(L)'
;MDADDHYKEGWYSGYWSYWLSDAANPWEGADWTDNWEYSGSGMGSRELTDGCWDGWSFADFASYGSGAPPDEPVAAIPEPATLALLALGGFLLRCRR
;
A
#
# COMPACT_ATOMS: atom_id res chain seq x y z
N MET A 1 -23.72 0.06 -0.27
CA MET A 1 -22.34 0.26 -0.68
C MET A 1 -22.38 0.92 -2.04
N ASP A 2 -21.80 2.10 -2.12
CA ASP A 2 -21.57 2.82 -3.37
C ASP A 2 -20.51 2.04 -4.18
N ALA A 3 -20.61 2.10 -5.51
CA ALA A 3 -19.59 1.54 -6.38
C ALA A 3 -18.24 2.27 -6.23
N ASP A 4 -18.28 3.52 -5.75
CA ASP A 4 -17.09 4.34 -5.48
C ASP A 4 -16.52 4.13 -4.06
N ASP A 5 -17.12 3.26 -3.22
CA ASP A 5 -16.62 2.98 -1.88
C ASP A 5 -15.35 2.10 -1.96
N HIS A 6 -14.20 2.66 -1.56
CA HIS A 6 -12.95 1.91 -1.40
C HIS A 6 -12.89 1.09 -0.08
N TYR A 7 -13.88 1.27 0.80
CA TYR A 7 -13.97 0.57 2.08
C TYR A 7 -15.21 -0.33 2.12
N LYS A 8 -15.05 -1.57 2.58
CA LYS A 8 -16.16 -2.48 2.84
C LYS A 8 -16.15 -2.91 4.30
N GLU A 9 -17.31 -2.82 4.93
CA GLU A 9 -17.54 -3.23 6.32
C GLU A 9 -18.10 -4.66 6.42
N GLY A 10 -17.79 -5.33 7.55
CA GLY A 10 -18.30 -6.66 7.88
C GLY A 10 -17.42 -7.82 7.41
N TRP A 11 -17.28 -8.83 8.27
CA TRP A 11 -16.34 -9.95 8.11
C TRP A 11 -16.54 -10.79 6.85
N TYR A 12 -17.79 -10.92 6.37
CA TYR A 12 -18.13 -11.70 5.17
C TYR A 12 -18.19 -10.86 3.89
N SER A 13 -17.98 -9.54 3.98
CA SER A 13 -17.92 -8.64 2.82
C SER A 13 -16.49 -8.43 2.34
N GLY A 14 -15.51 -8.70 3.21
CA GLY A 14 -14.10 -8.59 2.95
C GLY A 14 -13.33 -8.39 4.25
N TYR A 15 -12.00 -8.44 4.15
CA TYR A 15 -11.11 -8.33 5.30
C TYR A 15 -9.76 -7.75 4.88
N TRP A 16 -9.06 -7.18 5.86
CA TRP A 16 -7.66 -6.82 5.69
C TRP A 16 -6.80 -8.06 5.91
N SER A 17 -6.26 -8.61 4.83
CA SER A 17 -5.24 -9.66 4.88
C SER A 17 -3.91 -9.08 5.33
N TYR A 18 -3.19 -9.83 6.15
CA TYR A 18 -1.89 -9.42 6.71
C TYR A 18 -0.79 -10.24 6.07
N TRP A 19 0.29 -9.58 5.66
CA TRP A 19 1.37 -10.13 4.86
C TRP A 19 2.72 -9.82 5.48
N LEU A 20 3.64 -10.76 5.34
CA LEU A 20 4.96 -10.73 5.95
C LEU A 20 6.01 -10.76 4.86
N SER A 21 7.04 -9.94 4.98
CA SER A 21 8.29 -10.13 4.26
C SER A 21 9.44 -10.01 5.25
N ASP A 22 10.37 -10.96 5.21
CA ASP A 22 11.59 -10.94 6.01
C ASP A 22 12.81 -10.48 5.17
N ALA A 23 12.58 -9.99 3.95
CA ALA A 23 13.61 -9.48 3.08
C ALA A 23 13.97 -8.03 3.46
N ALA A 24 15.27 -7.75 3.64
CA ALA A 24 15.78 -6.45 4.08
C ALA A 24 15.28 -5.27 3.22
N ASN A 25 14.98 -5.54 1.96
CA ASN A 25 14.39 -4.60 1.02
C ASN A 25 13.61 -5.38 -0.06
N PRO A 26 12.26 -5.36 -0.08
CA PRO A 26 11.46 -6.06 -1.10
C PRO A 26 11.66 -5.47 -2.51
N TRP A 27 12.36 -4.34 -2.62
CA TRP A 27 12.74 -3.68 -3.87
C TRP A 27 14.10 -4.14 -4.43
N GLU A 28 14.84 -4.98 -3.69
CA GLU A 28 16.16 -5.46 -4.12
C GLU A 28 16.09 -6.88 -4.71
N GLY A 29 16.02 -6.96 -6.04
CA GLY A 29 16.47 -8.13 -6.80
C GLY A 29 15.59 -9.38 -6.79
N ALA A 30 14.40 -9.33 -6.18
CA ALA A 30 13.39 -10.38 -6.24
C ALA A 30 12.04 -9.82 -6.73
N ASP A 31 11.22 -10.66 -7.37
CA ASP A 31 9.89 -10.26 -7.82
C ASP A 31 9.04 -9.83 -6.60
N TRP A 32 8.40 -8.67 -6.68
CA TRP A 32 7.70 -8.03 -5.57
C TRP A 32 6.75 -8.99 -4.85
N THR A 33 5.96 -9.75 -5.59
CA THR A 33 4.97 -10.71 -5.05
C THR A 33 5.59 -11.93 -4.38
N ASP A 34 6.80 -12.31 -4.79
CA ASP A 34 7.47 -13.51 -4.28
C ASP A 34 8.11 -13.27 -2.90
N ASN A 35 8.24 -12.01 -2.50
CA ASN A 35 8.79 -11.61 -1.21
C ASN A 35 7.77 -11.61 -0.07
N TRP A 36 6.50 -11.90 -0.35
CA TRP A 36 5.40 -11.81 0.61
C TRP A 36 4.82 -13.19 0.98
N GLU A 37 4.61 -13.40 2.26
CA GLU A 37 3.91 -14.57 2.81
C GLU A 37 2.63 -14.14 3.53
N TYR A 38 1.54 -14.87 3.33
CA TYR A 38 0.29 -14.62 4.05
C TYR A 38 0.46 -14.95 5.53
N SER A 39 0.15 -14.01 6.41
CA SER A 39 0.22 -14.23 7.85
C SER A 39 -1.03 -14.93 8.37
N GLY A 40 -0.82 -16.09 9.00
CA GLY A 40 -1.89 -16.81 9.66
C GLY A 40 -2.32 -16.24 11.02
N SER A 41 -1.53 -15.33 11.57
CA SER A 41 -1.68 -14.76 12.92
C SER A 41 -1.81 -13.24 12.85
N GLY A 42 -2.33 -12.61 13.90
CA GLY A 42 -2.40 -11.15 13.96
C GLY A 42 -1.04 -10.49 14.16
N MET A 43 -0.89 -9.23 13.72
CA MET A 43 0.36 -8.45 13.82
C MET A 43 0.95 -8.40 15.24
N GLY A 44 0.11 -8.44 16.27
CA GLY A 44 0.57 -8.39 17.67
C GLY A 44 1.37 -9.61 18.13
N SER A 45 1.47 -10.65 17.29
CA SER A 45 2.30 -11.83 17.55
C SER A 45 3.65 -11.81 16.84
N ARG A 46 3.90 -10.86 15.93
CA ARG A 46 5.15 -10.78 15.16
C ARG A 46 6.22 -10.04 15.98
N GLU A 47 7.40 -10.65 16.09
CA GLU A 47 8.61 -9.97 16.51
C GLU A 47 9.27 -9.35 15.28
N LEU A 48 9.51 -8.03 15.30
CA LEU A 48 10.09 -7.30 14.17
C LEU A 48 11.61 -7.41 14.21
N THR A 49 12.22 -7.73 13.07
CA THR A 49 13.67 -7.73 12.84
C THR A 49 14.05 -6.62 11.86
N ASP A 50 15.34 -6.26 11.84
CA ASP A 50 15.81 -5.25 10.89
C ASP A 50 15.51 -5.67 9.45
N GLY A 51 14.96 -4.72 8.69
CA GLY A 51 14.61 -4.94 7.30
C GLY A 51 13.34 -5.77 7.04
N CYS A 52 12.60 -6.24 8.06
CA CYS A 52 11.32 -6.90 7.81
C CYS A 52 10.24 -5.89 7.38
N TRP A 53 9.27 -6.36 6.58
CA TRP A 53 8.12 -5.58 6.12
C TRP A 53 6.81 -6.24 6.50
N ASP A 54 5.85 -5.40 6.87
CA ASP A 54 4.47 -5.74 7.15
C ASP A 54 3.58 -5.14 6.06
N GLY A 55 2.67 -5.94 5.54
CA GLY A 55 1.77 -5.57 4.45
C GLY A 55 0.32 -5.79 4.83
N TRP A 56 -0.55 -4.88 4.39
CA TRP A 56 -1.99 -5.08 4.46
C TRP A 56 -2.59 -4.92 3.08
N SER A 57 -3.43 -5.87 2.71
CA SER A 57 -4.14 -5.85 1.45
C SER A 57 -5.61 -6.18 1.70
N PHE A 58 -6.50 -5.33 1.20
CA PHE A 58 -7.93 -5.58 1.33
C PHE A 58 -8.35 -6.68 0.34
N ALA A 59 -9.00 -7.71 0.85
CA ALA A 59 -9.48 -8.84 0.04
C ALA A 59 -10.98 -9.05 0.25
N ASP A 60 -11.69 -9.38 -0.83
CA ASP A 60 -13.04 -9.91 -0.74
C ASP A 60 -13.02 -11.27 -0.04
N PHE A 61 -14.02 -11.54 0.80
CA PHE A 61 -14.05 -12.77 1.58
C PHE A 61 -14.47 -13.95 0.71
N ALA A 62 -13.49 -14.74 0.25
CA ALA A 62 -13.74 -16.03 -0.40
C ALA A 62 -13.44 -17.20 0.53
N SER A 63 -12.26 -17.21 1.14
CA SER A 63 -11.87 -18.14 2.21
C SER A 63 -10.74 -17.56 3.05
N TYR A 64 -10.44 -18.15 4.20
CA TYR A 64 -9.22 -17.78 4.91
C TYR A 64 -7.99 -18.03 4.03
N GLY A 65 -7.05 -17.08 4.01
CA GLY A 65 -5.86 -17.17 3.16
C GLY A 65 -6.09 -16.82 1.69
N SER A 66 -7.29 -16.40 1.28
CA SER A 66 -7.58 -16.07 -0.14
C SER A 66 -7.15 -14.66 -0.57
N GLY A 67 -6.45 -13.92 0.29
CA GLY A 67 -5.96 -12.58 -0.05
C GLY A 67 -4.83 -12.63 -1.09
N ALA A 68 -4.49 -11.46 -1.64
CA ALA A 68 -3.29 -11.25 -2.43
C ALA A 68 -2.31 -10.33 -1.69
N PRO A 69 -0.99 -10.44 -1.91
CA PRO A 69 -0.03 -9.54 -1.32
C PRO A 69 -0.34 -8.08 -1.71
N PRO A 70 0.14 -7.08 -0.93
CA PRO A 70 -0.01 -5.68 -1.29
C PRO A 70 0.62 -5.42 -2.66
N ASP A 71 0.08 -4.46 -3.41
CA ASP A 71 0.67 -4.04 -4.68
C ASP A 71 2.01 -3.31 -4.47
N GLU A 72 2.87 -3.37 -5.49
CA GLU A 72 4.12 -2.62 -5.51
C GLU A 72 3.81 -1.11 -5.53
N PRO A 73 4.19 -0.33 -4.50
CA PRO A 73 3.90 1.10 -4.50
C PRO A 73 4.66 1.81 -5.62
N VAL A 74 3.89 2.39 -6.53
CA VAL A 74 4.40 3.20 -7.62
C VAL A 74 4.75 4.60 -7.09
N ALA A 75 5.93 5.10 -7.44
CA ALA A 75 6.33 6.45 -7.08
C ALA A 75 5.29 7.47 -7.57
N ALA A 76 4.86 8.36 -6.67
CA ALA A 76 3.89 9.40 -7.01
C ALA A 76 4.47 10.31 -8.11
N ILE A 77 3.89 10.23 -9.31
CA ILE A 77 4.21 11.15 -10.41
C ILE A 77 3.45 12.45 -10.12
N PRO A 78 4.12 13.61 -10.01
CA PRO A 78 3.44 14.88 -9.80
C PRO A 78 2.42 15.10 -10.90
N GLU A 79 1.15 15.16 -10.52
CA GLU A 79 0.07 15.40 -11.44
C GLU A 79 0.29 16.74 -12.18
N PRO A 80 -0.16 16.89 -13.43
CA PRO A 80 -0.01 18.14 -14.18
C PRO A 80 -0.50 19.37 -13.41
N ALA A 81 -1.52 19.21 -12.56
CA ALA A 81 -2.04 20.28 -11.69
C ALA A 81 -1.02 20.72 -10.62
N THR A 82 -0.24 19.80 -10.07
CA THR A 82 0.83 20.09 -9.10
C THR A 82 1.94 20.93 -9.73
N LEU A 83 2.33 20.60 -10.97
CA LEU A 83 3.29 21.41 -11.74
C LEU A 83 2.72 22.78 -12.11
N ALA A 84 1.46 22.83 -12.51
CA ALA A 84 0.77 24.07 -12.82
C ALA A 84 0.70 25.00 -11.59
N LEU A 85 0.34 24.46 -10.42
CA LEU A 85 0.29 25.21 -9.16
C LEU A 85 1.68 25.69 -8.73
N LEU A 86 2.71 24.87 -8.87
CA LEU A 86 4.09 25.27 -8.58
C LEU A 86 4.55 26.41 -9.50
N ALA A 87 4.26 26.32 -10.80
CA ALA A 87 4.59 27.35 -11.78
C ALA A 87 3.82 28.65 -11.50
N LEU A 88 2.52 28.56 -11.20
CA LEU A 88 1.69 29.72 -10.84
C LEU A 88 2.21 30.39 -9.57
N GLY A 89 2.53 29.61 -8.53
CA GLY A 89 3.10 30.09 -7.28
C GLY A 89 4.44 30.80 -7.50
N GLY A 90 5.34 30.22 -8.30
CA GLY A 90 6.61 30.83 -8.68
C GLY A 90 6.44 32.14 -9.46
N PHE A 91 5.49 32.19 -10.40
CA PHE A 91 5.16 33.41 -11.13
C PHE A 91 4.59 34.51 -10.22
N LEU A 92 3.64 34.17 -9.36
CA LEU A 92 3.07 35.13 -8.40
C LEU A 92 4.13 35.69 -7.44
N LEU A 93 5.07 34.86 -6.98
CA LEU A 93 6.19 35.30 -6.16
C LEU A 93 7.17 36.20 -6.93
N ARG A 94 7.38 35.94 -8.23
CA ARG A 94 8.19 36.78 -9.13
C ARG A 94 7.55 38.15 -9.34
N CYS A 95 6.23 38.23 -9.50
CA CYS A 95 5.48 39.47 -9.72
C CYS A 95 5.26 40.33 -8.45
N ARG A 96 5.59 39.80 -7.26
CA ARG A 96 5.54 40.52 -5.98
C ARG A 96 6.85 41.25 -5.63
N ARG A 97 7.87 41.18 -6.49
CA ARG A 97 9.11 41.97 -6.41
C ARG A 97 9.05 43.11 -7.42
#